data_AF-A0A0D8DKV6-F1
#
_entry.id   AF-A0A0D8DKV6-F1
#
_cell.length_a   1.000
_cell.length_b   1.000
_cell.length_c   1.000
_cell.angle_alpha   90.00
_cell.angle_beta   90.00
_cell.angle_gamma   90.00
#
_symmetry.space_group_name_H-M   'P 1'
#
loop_
_entity.id
_entity.type
_entity.pdbx_description
1 polymer ?
#
loop_
_entity_poly.entity_id
_entity_poly.type
_entity_poly.pdbx_seq_one_letter_code
_entity_poly.pdbx_strand_id
1 'polypeptide(L)'
;ILRFFLTEISHIIIKYTKKFRTKYLSIVRRLGKKRSIIAIARILAETIFTMLKNNTGYIDYERNKTDLKNIDYSYYDKLESLAIRKRRAMEYTLLKGNNDIKGDSANLKYNGGIKDC
;
A
#
# COMPACT_ATOMS: atom_id res chain seq x y z
N ILE A 1 11.16 -6.19 6.05
CA ILE A 1 10.46 -6.39 4.75
C ILE A 1 8.95 -6.13 4.85
N LEU A 2 8.19 -6.85 5.69
CA LEU A 2 6.73 -6.66 5.80
C LEU A 2 6.30 -5.22 6.15
N ARG A 3 7.00 -4.56 7.08
CA ARG A 3 6.79 -3.16 7.45
C ARG A 3 6.79 -2.22 6.24
N PHE A 4 7.75 -2.41 5.32
CA PHE A 4 7.92 -1.57 4.13
C PHE A 4 6.74 -1.71 3.18
N PHE A 5 6.34 -2.95 2.87
CA PHE A 5 5.20 -3.22 2.00
C PHE A 5 3.91 -2.65 2.57
N LEU A 6 3.65 -2.84 3.87
CA LEU A 6 2.45 -2.30 4.51
C LEU A 6 2.39 -0.77 4.46
N THR A 7 3.53 -0.08 4.64
CA THR A 7 3.57 1.38 4.50
C THR A 7 3.33 1.84 3.06
N GLU A 8 3.96 1.21 2.07
CA GLU A 8 3.75 1.53 0.64
C GLU A 8 2.30 1.29 0.21
N ILE A 9 1.73 0.14 0.60
CA ILE A 9 0.33 -0.19 0.33
C ILE A 9 -0.59 0.84 0.99
N SER A 10 -0.28 1.28 2.22
CA SER A 10 -1.06 2.31 2.89
C SER A 10 -1.06 3.63 2.11
N HIS A 11 0.08 4.05 1.56
CA HIS A 11 0.15 5.25 0.71
C HIS A 11 -0.71 5.11 -0.56
N ILE A 12 -0.62 3.97 -1.23
CA ILE A 12 -1.42 3.67 -2.43
C ILE A 12 -2.92 3.71 -2.10
N ILE A 13 -3.33 3.03 -1.03
CA ILE A 13 -4.73 2.96 -0.61
C ILE A 13 -5.27 4.35 -0.25
N ILE A 14 -4.52 5.16 0.50
CA ILE A 14 -4.90 6.54 0.82
C ILE A 14 -5.04 7.39 -0.44
N LYS A 15 -4.19 7.17 -1.45
CA LYS A 15 -4.21 7.92 -2.71
C LYS A 15 -5.43 7.59 -3.57
N TYR A 16 -5.76 6.30 -3.72
CA TYR A 16 -6.79 5.84 -4.66
C TYR A 16 -8.18 5.64 -4.06
N THR A 17 -8.31 5.45 -2.75
CA THR A 17 -9.61 5.19 -2.12
C THR A 17 -10.09 6.35 -1.25
N LYS A 18 -11.26 6.90 -1.58
CA LYS A 18 -11.88 8.01 -0.83
C LYS A 18 -12.10 7.68 0.64
N LYS A 19 -12.53 6.44 0.93
CA LYS A 19 -12.79 5.95 2.30
C LYS A 19 -11.54 5.97 3.19
N PHE A 20 -10.39 5.53 2.67
CA PHE A 20 -9.15 5.59 3.45
C PHE A 20 -8.55 6.99 3.46
N ARG A 21 -8.76 7.80 2.43
CA ARG A 21 -8.36 9.22 2.44
C ARG A 21 -9.05 10.00 3.55
N THR A 22 -10.38 9.88 3.70
CA THR A 22 -11.12 10.58 4.77
C THR A 22 -10.70 10.09 6.15
N LYS A 23 -10.54 8.76 6.31
CA LYS A 23 -10.05 8.17 7.56
C LYS A 23 -8.64 8.62 7.90
N TYR A 24 -7.74 8.66 6.92
CA TYR A 24 -6.39 9.20 7.10
C TYR A 24 -6.42 10.65 7.56
N LEU A 25 -7.20 11.53 6.89
CA LEU A 25 -7.29 12.94 7.27
C LEU A 25 -7.81 13.14 8.70
N SER A 26 -8.79 12.35 9.14
CA SER A 26 -9.28 12.36 10.52
C SER A 26 -8.18 11.98 11.52
N ILE A 27 -7.40 10.94 11.23
CA ILE A 27 -6.31 10.48 12.12
C ILE A 27 -5.14 11.48 12.12
N VAL A 28 -4.80 12.06 10.96
CA VAL A 28 -3.71 13.05 10.81
C VAL A 28 -3.94 14.27 11.67
N ARG A 29 -5.18 14.78 11.71
CA ARG A 29 -5.54 15.93 12.56
C ARG A 29 -5.25 15.68 14.05
N ARG A 30 -5.29 14.43 14.51
CA ARG A 30 -5.08 14.06 15.92
C ARG A 30 -3.65 13.63 16.24
N LEU A 31 -2.98 12.91 15.34
CA LEU A 31 -1.72 12.19 15.64
C LEU A 31 -0.54 12.62 14.76
N GLY A 32 -0.77 13.41 13.73
CA GLY A 32 0.23 13.81 12.74
C GLY A 32 0.49 12.76 11.64
N LYS A 33 1.19 13.17 10.58
CA LYS A 33 1.35 12.40 9.32
C LYS A 33 1.96 11.01 9.52
N LYS A 34 3.12 10.92 10.21
CA LYS A 34 3.87 9.65 10.38
C LYS A 34 3.06 8.58 11.13
N ARG A 35 2.46 8.95 12.27
CA ARG A 35 1.66 8.03 13.09
C ARG A 35 0.37 7.59 12.39
N SER A 36 -0.19 8.46 11.55
CA SER A 36 -1.41 8.15 10.80
C SER A 36 -1.20 7.09 9.73
N ILE A 37 -0.07 7.12 9.01
CA ILE A 37 0.27 6.08 8.03
C ILE A 37 0.42 4.72 8.74
N ILE A 38 1.09 4.69 9.89
CA ILE A 38 1.24 3.47 10.71
C ILE A 38 -0.12 2.96 11.18
N ALA A 39 -1.04 3.84 11.58
CA ALA A 39 -2.39 3.47 11.98
C ALA A 39 -3.19 2.84 10.82
N ILE A 40 -3.10 3.41 9.60
CA ILE A 40 -3.72 2.82 8.41
C ILE A 40 -3.09 1.46 8.07
N ALA A 41 -1.76 1.34 8.14
CA ALA A 41 -1.05 0.08 7.93
C ALA A 41 -1.49 -1.00 8.93
N ARG A 42 -1.73 -0.63 10.19
CA ARG A 42 -2.25 -1.53 11.23
C ARG A 42 -3.64 -2.05 10.89
N ILE A 43 -4.55 -1.15 10.50
CA ILE A 43 -5.92 -1.52 10.10
C ILE A 43 -5.88 -2.52 8.93
N LEU A 44 -4.99 -2.30 7.96
CA LEU A 44 -4.77 -3.22 6.84
C LEU A 44 -4.28 -4.59 7.29
N ALA A 45 -3.25 -4.62 8.15
CA ALA A 45 -2.70 -5.88 8.66
C ALA A 45 -3.75 -6.66 9.47
N GLU A 46 -4.54 -6.00 10.31
CA GLU A 46 -5.65 -6.62 11.06
C GLU A 46 -6.74 -7.17 10.13
N THR A 47 -7.05 -6.45 9.06
CA THR A 47 -8.03 -6.92 8.06
C THR A 47 -7.52 -8.18 7.36
N ILE A 48 -6.26 -8.20 6.92
CA ILE A 48 -5.66 -9.39 6.30
C ILE A 48 -5.63 -10.56 7.28
N PHE A 49 -5.20 -10.31 8.52
CA PHE A 49 -5.14 -11.35 9.55
C PHE A 49 -6.52 -11.93 9.86
N THR A 50 -7.55 -11.09 10.01
CA THR A 50 -8.92 -11.55 10.26
C THR A 50 -9.48 -12.34 9.09
N MET A 51 -9.18 -11.94 7.86
CA MET A 51 -9.56 -12.70 6.66
C MET A 51 -8.91 -14.09 6.62
N LEU A 52 -7.60 -14.16 6.90
CA LEU A 52 -6.87 -15.42 6.96
C LEU A 52 -7.37 -16.32 8.09
N LYS A 53 -7.56 -15.76 9.29
CA LYS A 53 -8.05 -16.48 10.47
C LYS A 53 -9.42 -17.12 10.22
N ASN A 54 -10.30 -16.42 9.53
CA ASN A 54 -11.65 -16.88 9.24
C ASN A 54 -11.75 -17.70 7.95
N ASN A 55 -10.63 -17.97 7.27
CA ASN A 55 -10.56 -18.61 5.97
C ASN A 55 -11.48 -17.96 4.91
N THR A 56 -11.68 -16.64 5.00
CA THR A 56 -12.49 -15.88 4.04
C THR A 56 -11.60 -15.41 2.89
N GLY A 57 -11.85 -15.92 1.69
CA GLY A 57 -11.15 -15.47 0.48
C GLY A 57 -11.44 -14.00 0.16
N TYR A 58 -10.43 -13.30 -0.37
CA TYR A 58 -10.64 -11.98 -0.95
C TYR A 58 -11.30 -12.12 -2.32
N ILE A 59 -12.49 -11.53 -2.48
CA ILE A 59 -13.19 -11.49 -3.76
C ILE A 59 -12.86 -10.16 -4.43
N ASP A 60 -12.09 -10.23 -5.51
CA ASP A 60 -11.80 -9.08 -6.35
C ASP A 60 -12.97 -8.84 -7.33
N TYR A 61 -13.90 -7.98 -6.94
CA TYR A 61 -15.08 -7.67 -7.76
C TYR A 61 -14.73 -7.04 -9.11
N GLU A 62 -13.59 -6.34 -9.23
CA GLU A 62 -13.16 -5.79 -10.52
C GLU A 62 -12.63 -6.89 -11.43
N ARG A 63 -11.90 -7.88 -10.88
CA ARG A 63 -11.53 -9.12 -11.60
C ARG A 63 -12.76 -9.92 -12.03
N ASN A 64 -13.83 -9.94 -11.21
CA ASN A 64 -15.06 -10.66 -11.53
C ASN A 64 -15.95 -9.94 -12.57
N LYS A 65 -15.79 -8.62 -12.75
CA LYS A 65 -16.52 -7.85 -13.78
C LYS A 65 -15.88 -7.97 -15.16
N THR A 66 -14.57 -8.15 -15.24
CA THR A 66 -13.93 -8.61 -16.48
C THR A 66 -14.33 -10.06 -16.68
N ASP A 67 -15.39 -10.28 -17.46
CA ASP A 67 -15.80 -11.60 -17.92
C ASP A 67 -14.57 -12.45 -18.24
N LEU A 68 -14.56 -13.70 -17.76
CA LEU A 68 -13.51 -14.71 -17.98
C LEU A 68 -13.10 -14.94 -19.46
N LYS A 69 -13.72 -14.23 -20.41
CA LYS A 69 -13.50 -14.32 -21.85
C LYS A 69 -12.32 -13.47 -22.36
N ASN A 70 -11.89 -12.43 -21.66
CA ASN A 70 -10.81 -11.53 -22.10
C ASN A 70 -9.85 -11.19 -20.95
N ILE A 71 -9.34 -12.21 -20.25
CA ILE A 71 -8.28 -12.01 -19.26
C ILE A 71 -6.98 -11.80 -20.04
N ASP A 72 -6.59 -10.54 -20.24
CA ASP A 72 -5.27 -10.21 -20.76
C ASP A 72 -4.21 -10.50 -19.68
N TYR A 73 -3.70 -11.72 -19.70
CA TYR A 73 -2.61 -12.17 -18.82
C TYR A 73 -1.37 -11.27 -18.90
N SER A 74 -1.19 -10.52 -20.00
CA SER A 74 -0.11 -9.55 -20.16
C SER A 74 -0.07 -8.49 -19.05
N TYR A 75 -1.24 -8.06 -18.56
CA TYR A 75 -1.31 -7.10 -17.46
C TYR A 75 -0.76 -7.69 -16.15
N TYR A 76 -1.13 -8.92 -15.83
CA TYR A 76 -0.72 -9.59 -14.59
C TYR A 76 0.76 -9.99 -14.63
N ASP A 77 1.26 -10.46 -15.76
CA ASP A 77 2.68 -10.75 -15.96
C ASP A 77 3.53 -9.48 -15.82
N LYS A 78 3.01 -8.35 -16.31
CA LYS A 78 3.65 -7.04 -16.13
C LYS A 78 3.66 -6.59 -14.67
N LEU A 79 2.59 -6.86 -13.92
CA LEU A 79 2.57 -6.58 -12.48
C LEU A 79 3.54 -7.48 -11.70
N GLU A 80 3.61 -8.76 -12.05
CA GLU A 80 4.50 -9.72 -11.39
C GLU A 80 5.98 -9.38 -11.65
N SER A 81 6.35 -9.12 -12.91
CA SER A 81 7.70 -8.68 -13.25
C SER A 81 8.10 -7.37 -12.55
N LEU A 82 7.15 -6.43 -12.39
CA LEU A 82 7.39 -5.17 -11.68
C LEU A 82 7.55 -5.39 -10.17
N ALA A 83 6.79 -6.31 -9.58
CA ALA A 83 6.93 -6.72 -8.18
C ALA A 83 8.28 -7.40 -7.91
N ILE A 84 8.71 -8.32 -8.78
CA ILE A 84 10.03 -8.99 -8.70
C ILE A 84 11.15 -7.96 -8.79
N ARG A 85 11.05 -6.99 -9.71
CA ARG A 85 12.04 -5.92 -9.86
C ARG A 85 12.15 -5.07 -8.60
N LYS A 86 11.02 -4.66 -8.00
CA LYS A 86 11.01 -3.92 -6.73
C LYS A 86 11.59 -4.73 -5.58
N ARG A 87 11.31 -6.05 -5.53
CA ARG A 87 11.88 -6.95 -4.52
C ARG A 87 13.40 -7.00 -4.61
N ARG A 88 13.95 -7.20 -5.81
CA ARG A 88 15.41 -7.22 -6.04
C ARG A 88 16.08 -5.90 -5.68
N ALA A 89 15.47 -4.77 -6.03
CA ALA A 89 15.98 -3.45 -5.65
C ALA A 89 16.06 -3.32 -4.12
N MET A 90 15.03 -3.76 -3.39
CA MET A 90 15.07 -3.79 -1.93
C MET A 90 16.13 -4.74 -1.36
N GLU A 91 16.21 -5.97 -1.88
CA GLU A 91 17.22 -6.95 -1.47
C GLU A 91 18.64 -6.38 -1.64
N TYR A 92 18.90 -5.70 -2.76
CA TYR A 92 20.17 -5.01 -3.00
C TYR A 92 20.43 -3.90 -1.96
N THR A 93 19.43 -3.09 -1.61
CA THR A 93 19.60 -2.05 -0.57
C THR A 93 19.83 -2.65 0.83
N LEU A 94 19.21 -3.78 1.14
CA LEU A 94 19.38 -4.50 2.41
C LEU A 94 20.77 -5.10 2.57
N LEU A 95 21.32 -5.67 1.48
CA LEU A 95 22.64 -6.30 1.49
C LEU A 95 23.80 -5.29 1.55
N LYS A 96 23.58 -4.04 1.12
CA LYS A 96 24.62 -3.00 1.04
C LYS A 96 24.90 -2.26 2.36
N GLY A 97 24.32 -2.70 3.48
CA GLY A 97 24.81 -2.35 4.82
C GLY A 97 24.41 -0.99 5.41
N ASN A 98 23.50 -0.24 4.78
CA ASN A 98 22.89 0.92 5.44
C ASN A 98 21.47 0.53 5.91
N ASN A 99 21.30 0.39 7.22
CA ASN A 99 19.99 0.20 7.87
C ASN A 99 18.98 1.33 7.58
N ASP A 100 19.42 2.38 6.87
CA ASP A 100 18.62 3.46 6.29
C ASP A 100 17.96 3.04 4.98
N ILE A 101 17.00 2.11 5.05
CA ILE A 101 15.99 2.00 4.00
C ILE A 101 15.07 3.22 4.13
N LYS A 102 15.53 4.37 3.63
CA LYS A 102 14.65 5.50 3.34
C LYS A 102 13.75 5.05 2.20
N GLY A 103 12.54 4.59 2.54
CA GLY A 103 11.54 4.35 1.53
C GLY A 103 11.35 5.62 0.71
N ASP A 104 11.38 5.49 -0.62
CA ASP A 104 11.00 6.55 -1.56
C ASP A 104 9.56 7.06 -1.30
N SER A 105 8.81 6.43 -0.39
CA SER A 105 7.56 6.86 0.23
C SER A 105 7.59 8.28 0.80
N ALA A 106 8.77 8.85 1.08
CA ALA A 106 8.91 10.24 1.52
C ALA A 106 8.63 11.28 0.41
N ASN A 107 8.61 10.88 -0.87
CA ASN A 107 8.47 11.78 -2.03
C ASN A 107 7.05 11.82 -2.64
N LEU A 108 6.00 11.49 -1.88
CA LEU A 108 4.64 11.79 -2.34
C LEU A 108 4.39 13.30 -2.17
N LYS A 109 4.78 14.11 -3.17
CA LYS A 109 4.33 15.51 -3.28
C LYS A 109 2.80 15.50 -3.35
N TYR A 110 2.18 15.87 -2.23
CA TYR A 110 0.74 16.03 -2.12
C TYR A 110 0.38 17.36 -2.79
N ASN A 111 0.02 17.33 -4.08
CA ASN A 111 -0.41 18.53 -4.82
C ASN A 111 -1.79 19.05 -4.39
N GLY A 112 -2.41 18.44 -3.36
CA GLY A 112 -3.60 18.97 -2.71
C GLY A 112 -3.19 19.74 -1.46
N GLY A 113 -3.05 21.05 -1.59
CA GLY A 113 -2.66 21.95 -0.51
C GLY A 113 -3.47 21.69 0.76
N ILE A 114 -2.76 21.39 1.85
CA ILE A 114 -3.22 21.77 3.18
C ILE A 114 -2.67 23.18 3.33
N LYS A 115 -3.52 24.21 3.18
CA LYS A 115 -3.18 25.54 3.66
C LYS A 115 -2.96 25.38 5.16
N ASP A 116 -1.80 25.82 5.61
CA ASP A 116 -1.48 25.92 7.02
C ASP A 116 -2.58 26.73 7.70
N CYS A 117 -3.18 26.15 8.74
CA CYS A 117 -3.86 26.87 9.79
C CYS A 117 -3.16 26.55 11.10
#